data_AF-A0A8J7MCB4-F1
#
_entry.id   AF-A0A8J7MCB4-F1
#
_cell.length_a   1.000
_cell.length_b   1.000
_cell.length_c   1.000
_cell.angle_alpha   90.00
_cell.angle_beta   90.00
_cell.angle_gamma   90.00
#
_symmetry.space_group_name_H-M   'P 1'
#
loop_
_entity.id
_entity.type
_entity.pdbx_description
1 polymer ?
#
loop_
_entity_poly.entity_id
_entity_poly.type
_entity_poly.pdbx_seq_one_letter_code
_entity_poly.pdbx_strand_id
1 'polypeptide(L)'
;MWRISFIILIFSSSFLFAQSRSLLDDDPEVIYLDQHIDRKIELIVAEDANVFATKTANRHLGVFAKGTKVELLAMTDKAYRVRGQAKHAGVAGWVSPKLMASTDKDFIENLKKLYERQMIVTALINNKEVAIGMTLDEVSQSLGEPTKKSMRQTKDGVTGSWEFIQLEEKKHYRAVRDIRSGQVYQQLSHTTVEEKGKIVVEFEGDVVTALEESENNSGGRIKIITPPIVWGW
;
A
#
# COMPACT_ATOMS: atom_id res chain seq x y z
N MET A 1 49.66 -29.99 -17.60
CA MET A 1 48.36 -29.75 -18.26
C MET A 1 47.29 -29.66 -17.18
N TRP A 2 46.97 -28.46 -16.68
CA TRP A 2 45.87 -28.26 -15.75
C TRP A 2 45.31 -26.84 -15.94
N ARG A 3 44.11 -26.74 -16.50
CA ARG A 3 43.38 -25.48 -16.68
C ARG A 3 42.38 -25.38 -15.53
N ILE A 4 42.58 -24.43 -14.64
CA ILE A 4 41.62 -24.08 -13.59
C ILE A 4 40.63 -23.10 -14.24
N SER A 5 39.45 -23.59 -14.59
CA SER A 5 38.33 -22.74 -15.01
C SER A 5 37.73 -22.05 -13.80
N PHE A 6 37.89 -20.73 -13.73
CA PHE A 6 37.25 -19.89 -12.73
C PHE A 6 35.85 -19.50 -13.23
N ILE A 7 34.81 -20.12 -12.69
CA ILE A 7 33.41 -19.72 -12.95
C ILE A 7 33.13 -18.47 -12.12
N ILE A 8 33.01 -17.32 -12.77
CA ILE A 8 32.55 -16.07 -12.16
C ILE A 8 31.02 -16.13 -12.07
N LEU A 9 30.51 -16.36 -10.87
CA LEU A 9 29.09 -16.23 -10.53
C LEU A 9 28.76 -14.73 -10.43
N ILE A 10 28.07 -14.21 -11.45
CA ILE A 10 27.50 -12.86 -11.41
C ILE A 10 26.28 -12.93 -10.48
N PHE A 11 26.44 -12.47 -9.24
CA PHE A 11 25.31 -12.15 -8.39
C PHE A 11 24.59 -10.94 -8.99
N SER A 12 23.50 -11.19 -9.71
CA SER A 12 22.54 -10.15 -10.07
C SER A 12 21.90 -9.66 -8.78
N SER A 13 22.42 -8.56 -8.24
CA SER A 13 21.75 -7.80 -7.18
C SER A 13 20.44 -7.27 -7.74
N SER A 14 19.33 -7.94 -7.42
CA SER A 14 17.99 -7.39 -7.59
C SER A 14 17.96 -6.06 -6.82
N PHE A 15 17.92 -4.94 -7.55
CA PHE A 15 17.63 -3.65 -6.97
C PHE A 15 16.23 -3.72 -6.38
N LEU A 16 16.14 -3.88 -5.06
CA LEU A 16 14.95 -3.48 -4.32
C LEU A 16 14.85 -1.97 -4.49
N PHE A 17 13.96 -1.52 -5.37
CA PHE A 17 13.54 -0.14 -5.41
C PHE A 17 12.80 0.15 -4.09
N ALA A 18 13.56 0.52 -3.07
CA ALA A 18 13.00 1.17 -1.89
C ALA A 18 12.48 2.53 -2.37
N GLN A 19 11.19 2.64 -2.64
CA GLN A 19 10.52 3.95 -2.70
C GLN A 19 10.85 4.65 -1.38
N SER A 20 11.65 5.71 -1.44
CA SER A 20 12.03 6.46 -0.25
C SER A 20 10.79 7.20 0.26
N ARG A 21 10.08 6.60 1.22
CA ARG A 21 9.03 7.31 1.96
C ARG A 21 9.67 8.48 2.68
N SER A 22 9.26 9.68 2.32
CA SER A 22 9.64 10.89 3.03
C SER A 22 9.03 10.82 4.43
N LEU A 23 9.86 10.80 5.48
CA LEU A 23 9.44 10.80 6.89
C LEU A 23 8.67 12.08 7.29
N LEU A 24 8.48 13.01 6.36
CA LEU A 24 7.74 14.26 6.56
C LEU A 24 6.31 14.18 6.00
N ASP A 25 5.96 13.09 5.34
CA ASP A 25 4.71 12.93 4.59
C ASP A 25 3.81 11.87 5.25
N ASP A 26 3.48 12.10 6.53
CA ASP A 26 2.71 11.19 7.41
C ASP A 26 1.27 11.66 7.70
N ASP A 27 0.74 12.64 6.95
CA ASP A 27 -0.62 13.15 7.19
C ASP A 27 -1.68 12.15 6.68
N PRO A 28 -2.54 11.58 7.55
CA PRO A 28 -3.46 10.50 7.17
C PRO A 28 -4.59 10.94 6.23
N GLU A 29 -4.83 12.25 6.09
CA GLU A 29 -5.82 12.79 5.15
C GLU A 29 -5.21 13.12 3.78
N VAL A 30 -3.88 13.03 3.65
CA VAL A 30 -3.14 13.40 2.46
C VAL A 30 -2.65 12.16 1.75
N ILE A 31 -2.95 12.08 0.46
CA ILE A 31 -2.50 10.99 -0.39
C ILE A 31 -1.39 11.53 -1.28
N TYR A 32 -0.21 10.94 -1.14
CA TYR A 32 1.00 11.29 -1.87
C TYR A 32 1.10 10.43 -3.12
N LEU A 33 1.05 11.07 -4.29
CA LEU A 33 0.85 10.35 -5.55
C LEU A 33 2.08 9.60 -6.02
N ASP A 34 3.27 10.04 -5.62
CA ASP A 34 4.55 9.36 -5.89
C ASP A 34 4.62 7.96 -5.26
N GLN A 35 3.81 7.69 -4.23
CA GLN A 35 3.74 6.38 -3.57
C GLN A 35 2.80 5.39 -4.29
N HIS A 36 1.89 5.89 -5.12
CA HIS A 36 0.82 5.10 -5.72
C HIS A 36 0.85 5.10 -7.25
N ILE A 37 1.54 6.06 -7.85
CA ILE A 37 1.60 6.26 -9.30
C ILE A 37 3.06 6.54 -9.69
N ASP A 38 3.63 5.65 -10.50
CA ASP A 38 5.03 5.77 -10.95
C ASP A 38 5.29 6.95 -11.90
N ARG A 39 4.21 7.56 -12.41
CA ARG A 39 4.27 8.66 -13.39
C ARG A 39 3.82 9.98 -12.79
N LYS A 40 4.51 11.04 -13.20
CA LYS A 40 4.18 12.42 -12.84
C LYS A 40 2.87 12.82 -13.49
N ILE A 41 1.96 13.38 -12.70
CA ILE A 41 0.69 13.92 -13.17
C ILE A 41 0.84 15.42 -13.41
N GLU A 42 0.55 15.85 -14.63
CA GLU A 42 0.50 17.26 -14.99
C GLU A 42 -0.95 17.77 -15.02
N LEU A 43 -1.17 18.91 -14.38
CA LEU A 43 -2.41 19.66 -14.42
C LEU A 43 -2.18 21.04 -15.04
N ILE A 44 -3.23 21.62 -15.59
CA ILE A 44 -3.26 22.96 -16.14
C ILE A 44 -4.09 23.85 -15.21
N VAL A 45 -3.56 25.01 -14.88
CA VAL A 45 -4.27 26.00 -14.07
C VAL A 45 -5.38 26.64 -14.92
N ALA A 46 -6.64 26.42 -14.56
CA ALA A 46 -7.80 26.89 -15.33
C ALA A 46 -8.04 28.40 -15.15
N GLU A 47 -7.77 28.91 -13.95
CA GLU A 47 -7.91 30.31 -13.52
C GLU A 47 -6.77 30.67 -12.57
N ASP A 48 -6.45 31.97 -12.42
CA ASP A 48 -5.38 32.41 -11.52
C ASP A 48 -5.56 31.81 -10.11
N ALA A 49 -4.59 31.01 -9.67
CA ALA A 49 -4.74 30.15 -8.52
C ALA A 49 -3.75 30.51 -7.41
N ASN A 50 -4.29 30.88 -6.25
CA ASN A 50 -3.52 31.17 -5.05
C ASN A 50 -2.92 29.89 -4.48
N VAL A 51 -1.64 29.96 -4.13
CA VAL A 51 -0.85 28.84 -3.61
C VAL A 51 -0.58 29.09 -2.14
N PHE A 52 -0.82 28.07 -1.32
CA PHE A 52 -0.66 28.16 0.13
C PHE A 52 0.36 27.15 0.69
N ALA A 53 0.97 27.47 1.82
CA ALA A 53 1.94 26.58 2.46
C ALA A 53 1.30 25.33 3.10
N THR A 54 0.06 25.45 3.56
CA THR A 54 -0.67 24.39 4.27
C THR A 54 -1.98 24.04 3.57
N LYS A 55 -2.48 22.82 3.79
CA LYS A 55 -3.79 22.36 3.29
C LYS A 55 -4.96 23.24 3.74
N THR A 56 -4.82 23.93 4.87
CA THR A 56 -5.80 24.87 5.45
C THR A 56 -5.73 26.30 4.91
N ALA A 57 -4.87 26.57 3.93
CA ALA A 57 -4.72 27.88 3.30
C ALA A 57 -4.29 29.03 4.24
N ASN A 58 -3.44 28.75 5.23
CA ASN A 58 -3.07 29.76 6.24
C ASN A 58 -2.06 30.81 5.74
N ARG A 59 -1.05 30.39 4.96
CA ARG A 59 0.02 31.28 4.46
C ARG A 59 0.08 31.26 2.94
N HIS A 60 -0.11 32.41 2.32
CA HIS A 60 0.04 32.60 0.88
C HIS A 60 1.52 32.53 0.46
N LEU A 61 1.81 31.77 -0.59
CA LEU A 61 3.15 31.57 -1.16
C LEU A 61 3.31 32.21 -2.54
N GLY A 62 2.22 32.39 -3.28
CA GLY A 62 2.26 32.94 -4.63
C GLY A 62 1.00 32.62 -5.41
N VAL A 63 1.01 33.01 -6.70
CA VAL A 63 -0.11 32.78 -7.62
C VAL A 63 0.42 32.11 -8.87
N PHE A 64 -0.23 31.01 -9.27
CA PHE A 64 -0.05 30.46 -10.61
C PHE A 64 -0.97 31.17 -11.58
N ALA A 65 -0.42 31.63 -12.71
CA ALA A 65 -1.22 32.25 -13.75
C ALA A 65 -2.04 31.17 -14.49
N LYS A 66 -3.20 31.56 -15.01
CA LYS A 66 -3.98 30.73 -15.94
C LYS A 66 -3.10 30.15 -17.07
N GLY A 67 -3.28 28.86 -17.35
CA GLY A 67 -2.55 28.13 -18.38
C GLY A 67 -1.19 27.57 -17.95
N THR A 68 -0.76 27.85 -16.72
CA THR A 68 0.50 27.27 -16.19
C THR A 68 0.34 25.77 -16.00
N LYS A 69 1.34 25.01 -16.46
CA LYS A 69 1.45 23.57 -16.16
C LYS A 69 2.07 23.36 -14.80
N VAL A 70 1.43 22.52 -13.98
CA VAL A 70 1.88 22.20 -12.62
C VAL A 70 1.89 20.68 -12.42
N GLU A 71 2.86 20.20 -11.67
CA GLU A 71 2.97 18.80 -11.26
C GLU A 71 2.14 18.56 -10.01
N LEU A 72 1.25 17.58 -10.02
CA LEU A 72 0.48 17.18 -8.84
C LEU A 72 1.33 16.23 -7.99
N LEU A 73 1.61 16.62 -6.74
CA LEU A 73 2.42 15.87 -5.81
C LEU A 73 1.58 15.08 -4.80
N ALA A 74 0.55 15.72 -4.26
CA ALA A 74 -0.33 15.12 -3.27
C ALA A 74 -1.73 15.70 -3.35
N MET A 75 -2.70 15.01 -2.77
CA MET A 75 -4.09 15.42 -2.80
C MET A 75 -4.82 15.13 -1.48
N THR A 76 -5.83 15.93 -1.24
CA THR A 76 -6.89 15.74 -0.24
C THR A 76 -8.23 15.92 -0.94
N ASP A 77 -9.34 15.66 -0.26
CA ASP A 77 -10.69 15.93 -0.79
C ASP A 77 -10.87 17.39 -1.26
N LYS A 78 -10.19 18.35 -0.62
CA LYS A 78 -10.44 19.80 -0.80
C LYS A 78 -9.27 20.60 -1.34
N ALA A 79 -8.07 20.04 -1.35
CA ALA A 79 -6.84 20.75 -1.69
C ALA A 79 -5.85 19.82 -2.39
N TYR A 80 -5.20 20.33 -3.43
CA TYR A 80 -4.15 19.65 -4.18
C TYR A 80 -2.81 20.32 -3.91
N ARG A 81 -1.80 19.53 -3.55
CA ARG A 81 -0.43 19.98 -3.43
C ARG A 81 0.23 19.88 -4.80
N VAL A 82 0.55 21.01 -5.39
CA VAL A 82 1.15 21.10 -6.72
C VAL A 82 2.50 21.80 -6.67
N ARG A 83 3.37 21.51 -7.65
CA ARG A 83 4.65 22.17 -7.87
C ARG A 83 4.68 22.78 -9.26
N GLY A 84 5.11 24.03 -9.36
CA GLY A 84 5.22 24.71 -10.64
C GLY A 84 5.94 26.05 -10.54
N GLN A 85 5.99 26.77 -11.66
CA GLN A 85 6.54 28.12 -11.72
C GLN A 85 5.44 29.15 -11.43
N ALA A 86 5.51 29.81 -10.28
CA ALA A 86 4.67 30.95 -9.96
C ALA A 86 5.26 32.24 -10.57
N LYS A 87 4.50 33.35 -10.52
CA LYS A 87 4.89 34.64 -11.14
C LYS A 87 6.31 35.12 -10.77
N HIS A 88 6.85 34.74 -9.61
CA HIS A 88 8.15 35.20 -9.10
C HIS A 88 9.20 34.12 -8.87
N ALA A 89 8.82 32.83 -8.75
CA ALA A 89 9.73 31.72 -8.49
C ALA A 89 9.03 30.36 -8.64
N GLY A 90 9.81 29.28 -8.63
CA GLY A 90 9.29 27.93 -8.47
C GLY A 90 8.73 27.72 -7.06
N VAL A 91 7.45 27.35 -6.97
CA VAL A 91 6.73 27.17 -5.69
C VAL A 91 6.08 25.79 -5.66
N ALA A 92 6.14 25.14 -4.50
CA ALA A 92 5.33 23.97 -4.19
C ALA A 92 4.37 24.30 -3.04
N GLY A 93 3.08 24.05 -3.24
CA GLY A 93 2.08 24.39 -2.23
C GLY A 93 0.68 23.90 -2.59
N TRP A 94 -0.26 24.20 -1.72
CA TRP A 94 -1.64 23.75 -1.76
C TRP A 94 -2.52 24.72 -2.54
N VAL A 95 -3.35 24.18 -3.42
CA VAL A 95 -4.25 24.92 -4.29
C VAL A 95 -5.62 24.24 -4.32
N SER A 96 -6.67 25.01 -4.59
CA SER A 96 -8.03 24.49 -4.73
C SER A 96 -8.16 23.63 -6.01
N PRO A 97 -8.70 22.41 -5.94
CA PRO A 97 -8.94 21.53 -7.09
C PRO A 97 -9.81 22.17 -8.18
N LYS A 98 -10.75 23.04 -7.78
CA LYS A 98 -11.68 23.71 -8.71
C LYS A 98 -10.98 24.67 -9.69
N LEU A 99 -9.77 25.10 -9.35
CA LEU A 99 -8.97 26.01 -10.18
C LEU A 99 -8.01 25.25 -11.10
N MET A 100 -8.07 23.91 -11.08
CA MET A 100 -7.27 23.03 -11.90
C MET A 100 -8.13 22.37 -12.98
N ALA A 101 -7.54 22.19 -14.14
CA ALA A 101 -8.07 21.44 -15.25
C ALA A 101 -7.05 20.40 -15.71
N SER A 102 -7.54 19.31 -16.26
CA SER A 102 -6.74 18.30 -16.96
C SER A 102 -7.04 18.34 -18.44
N THR A 103 -6.12 17.85 -19.26
CA THR A 103 -6.35 17.66 -20.70
C THR A 103 -7.50 16.68 -20.95
N ASP A 104 -7.59 15.65 -20.11
CA ASP A 104 -8.63 14.62 -20.17
C ASP A 104 -9.83 15.00 -19.31
N LYS A 105 -11.04 14.82 -19.86
CA LYS A 105 -12.30 15.23 -19.21
C LYS A 105 -12.61 14.42 -17.95
N ASP A 106 -12.27 13.12 -17.95
CA ASP A 106 -12.62 12.19 -16.87
C ASP A 106 -11.51 12.08 -15.82
N PHE A 107 -10.37 12.74 -16.04
CA PHE A 107 -9.18 12.60 -15.19
C PHE A 107 -9.39 13.12 -13.77
N ILE A 108 -10.09 14.25 -13.60
CA ILE A 108 -10.42 14.78 -12.27
C ILE A 108 -11.36 13.84 -11.52
N GLU A 109 -12.32 13.22 -12.22
CA GLU A 109 -13.23 12.24 -11.62
C GLU A 109 -12.46 10.98 -11.20
N ASN A 110 -11.56 10.49 -12.04
CA ASN A 110 -10.69 9.36 -11.73
C ASN A 110 -9.75 9.65 -10.56
N LEU A 111 -9.19 10.86 -10.46
CA LEU A 111 -8.41 11.29 -9.30
C LEU A 111 -9.24 11.24 -8.03
N LYS A 112 -10.49 11.71 -8.07
CA LYS A 112 -11.39 11.66 -6.92
C LYS A 112 -11.69 10.22 -6.49
N LYS A 113 -11.99 9.34 -7.45
CA LYS A 113 -12.20 7.91 -7.19
C LYS A 113 -10.95 7.25 -6.61
N LEU A 114 -9.75 7.62 -7.09
CA LEU A 114 -8.48 7.14 -6.52
C LEU A 114 -8.37 7.56 -5.05
N TYR A 115 -8.66 8.82 -4.74
CA TYR A 115 -8.60 9.31 -3.38
C TYR A 115 -9.56 8.57 -2.45
N GLU A 116 -10.83 8.45 -2.85
CA GLU A 116 -11.85 7.73 -2.06
C GLU A 116 -11.43 6.27 -1.82
N ARG A 117 -10.96 5.58 -2.87
CA ARG A 117 -10.43 4.22 -2.76
C ARG A 117 -9.27 4.15 -1.77
N GLN A 118 -8.28 5.01 -1.91
CA GLN A 118 -7.06 4.95 -1.12
C GLN A 118 -7.30 5.26 0.36
N MET A 119 -8.28 6.12 0.68
CA MET A 119 -8.73 6.31 2.06
C MET A 119 -9.30 5.03 2.67
N ILE A 120 -10.12 4.29 1.91
CA ILE A 120 -10.69 3.01 2.36
C ILE A 120 -9.59 1.96 2.54
N VAL A 121 -8.69 1.82 1.55
CA VAL A 121 -7.56 0.89 1.60
C VAL A 121 -6.65 1.17 2.80
N THR A 122 -6.32 2.43 3.05
CA THR A 122 -5.48 2.83 4.20
C THR A 122 -6.16 2.47 5.52
N ALA A 123 -7.47 2.67 5.63
CA ALA A 123 -8.24 2.26 6.80
C ALA A 123 -8.23 0.74 7.00
N LEU A 124 -8.36 -0.05 5.91
CA LEU A 124 -8.30 -1.51 5.97
C LEU A 124 -6.91 -2.02 6.41
N ILE A 125 -5.84 -1.45 5.85
CA ILE A 125 -4.46 -1.78 6.22
C ILE A 125 -4.22 -1.50 7.70
N ASN A 126 -4.65 -0.34 8.21
CA ASN A 126 -4.51 0.01 9.62
C ASN A 126 -5.27 -0.94 10.55
N ASN A 127 -6.42 -1.46 10.08
CA ASN A 127 -7.23 -2.43 10.82
C ASN A 127 -6.78 -3.88 10.62
N LYS A 128 -5.77 -4.14 9.78
CA LYS A 128 -5.31 -5.48 9.36
C LYS A 128 -6.42 -6.32 8.71
N GLU A 129 -7.26 -5.66 7.93
CA GLU A 129 -8.36 -6.27 7.19
C GLU A 129 -8.04 -6.33 5.69
N VAL A 130 -8.73 -7.21 4.97
CA VAL A 130 -8.64 -7.35 3.51
C VAL A 130 -10.01 -7.27 2.87
N ALA A 131 -10.03 -6.82 1.60
CA ALA A 131 -11.25 -6.63 0.82
C ALA A 131 -11.04 -7.09 -0.62
N ILE A 132 -12.14 -7.49 -1.27
CA ILE A 132 -12.15 -7.77 -2.71
C ILE A 132 -11.93 -6.45 -3.46
N GLY A 133 -11.03 -6.45 -4.45
CA GLY A 133 -10.62 -5.25 -5.19
C GLY A 133 -9.34 -4.57 -4.66
N MET A 134 -8.76 -5.08 -3.56
CA MET A 134 -7.40 -4.69 -3.14
C MET A 134 -6.35 -5.27 -4.08
N THR A 135 -5.17 -4.64 -4.13
CA THR A 135 -4.01 -5.21 -4.81
C THR A 135 -3.24 -6.17 -3.91
N LEU A 136 -2.41 -7.03 -4.49
CA LEU A 136 -1.59 -7.96 -3.69
C LEU A 136 -0.58 -7.23 -2.80
N ASP A 137 -0.06 -6.09 -3.25
CA ASP A 137 0.82 -5.25 -2.43
C ASP A 137 0.07 -4.67 -1.22
N GLU A 138 -1.15 -4.15 -1.42
CA GLU A 138 -2.00 -3.65 -0.34
C GLU A 138 -2.36 -4.76 0.66
N VAL A 139 -2.65 -5.97 0.18
CA VAL A 139 -2.89 -7.14 1.04
C VAL A 139 -1.65 -7.49 1.85
N SER A 140 -0.46 -7.47 1.21
CA SER A 140 0.80 -7.72 1.91
C SER A 140 1.11 -6.65 2.95
N GLN A 141 0.76 -5.39 2.70
CA GLN A 141 0.90 -4.30 3.68
C GLN A 141 -0.06 -4.48 4.87
N SER A 142 -1.26 -5.04 4.64
CA SER A 142 -2.26 -5.28 5.68
C SER A 142 -1.95 -6.51 6.55
N LEU A 143 -1.69 -7.66 5.93
CA LEU A 143 -1.56 -8.96 6.62
C LEU A 143 -0.10 -9.43 6.78
N GLY A 144 0.85 -8.80 6.10
CA GLY A 144 2.24 -9.23 6.04
C GLY A 144 2.51 -10.24 4.93
N GLU A 145 3.56 -11.05 5.10
CA GLU A 145 3.89 -12.10 4.13
C GLU A 145 2.94 -13.30 4.27
N PRO A 146 2.42 -13.85 3.16
CA PRO A 146 1.57 -15.03 3.22
C PRO A 146 2.37 -16.27 3.60
N THR A 147 1.73 -17.17 4.34
CA THR A 147 2.31 -18.45 4.75
C THR A 147 2.50 -19.40 3.57
N LYS A 148 1.58 -19.37 2.60
CA LYS A 148 1.69 -20.13 1.35
C LYS A 148 1.29 -19.26 0.16
N LYS A 149 2.04 -19.40 -0.94
CA LYS A 149 1.77 -18.74 -2.22
C LYS A 149 1.52 -19.80 -3.28
N SER A 150 0.39 -19.71 -3.97
CA SER A 150 0.07 -20.49 -5.16
C SER A 150 -0.12 -19.54 -6.33
N MET A 151 0.50 -19.84 -7.47
CA MET A 151 0.37 -19.04 -8.69
C MET A 151 0.27 -19.97 -9.89
N ARG A 152 -0.68 -19.67 -10.76
CA ARG A 152 -0.96 -20.36 -12.01
C ARG A 152 -0.93 -19.33 -13.14
N GLN A 153 -0.06 -19.56 -14.12
CA GLN A 153 0.00 -18.73 -15.32
C GLN A 153 -0.70 -19.47 -16.45
N THR A 154 -1.76 -18.87 -17.01
CA THR A 154 -2.50 -19.38 -18.17
C THR A 154 -2.38 -18.39 -19.33
N LYS A 155 -2.91 -18.75 -20.50
CA LYS A 155 -2.96 -17.84 -21.65
C LYS A 155 -3.78 -16.58 -21.38
N ASP A 156 -4.77 -16.69 -20.49
CA ASP A 156 -5.72 -15.63 -20.17
C ASP A 156 -5.21 -14.68 -19.09
N GLY A 157 -4.16 -15.07 -18.33
CA GLY A 157 -3.54 -14.23 -17.32
C GLY A 157 -2.85 -15.00 -16.20
N VAL A 158 -2.51 -14.27 -15.14
CA VAL A 158 -1.98 -14.84 -13.90
C VAL A 158 -3.12 -14.96 -12.91
N THR A 159 -3.34 -16.16 -12.38
CA THR A 159 -4.30 -16.41 -11.30
C THR A 159 -3.57 -17.08 -10.14
N GLY A 160 -4.08 -16.96 -8.93
CA GLY A 160 -3.42 -17.59 -7.80
C GLY A 160 -4.18 -17.46 -6.50
N SER A 161 -3.62 -18.06 -5.46
CA SER A 161 -4.14 -17.97 -4.11
C SER A 161 -3.02 -17.80 -3.09
N TRP A 162 -3.22 -16.88 -2.15
CA TRP A 162 -2.35 -16.67 -1.00
C TRP A 162 -3.07 -17.11 0.27
N GLU A 163 -2.41 -17.93 1.08
CA GLU A 163 -2.94 -18.38 2.36
C GLU A 163 -2.19 -17.72 3.51
N PHE A 164 -2.95 -17.12 4.42
CA PHE A 164 -2.47 -16.55 5.67
C PHE A 164 -2.99 -17.42 6.82
N ILE A 165 -2.07 -18.15 7.46
CA ILE A 165 -2.40 -19.06 8.55
C ILE A 165 -1.90 -18.47 9.86
N GLN A 166 -2.82 -18.22 10.79
CA GLN A 166 -2.50 -17.79 12.15
C GLN A 166 -2.20 -19.02 13.00
N LEU A 167 -0.92 -19.19 13.36
CA LEU A 167 -0.46 -20.30 14.19
C LEU A 167 -0.31 -19.83 15.64
N GLU A 168 -0.88 -20.58 16.59
CA GLU A 168 -0.70 -20.36 18.02
C GLU A 168 0.17 -21.49 18.60
N GLU A 169 1.34 -21.13 19.12
CA GLU A 169 2.23 -22.07 19.80
C GLU A 169 1.82 -22.21 21.27
N LYS A 170 1.33 -23.40 21.66
CA LYS A 170 1.00 -23.74 23.05
C LYS A 170 2.11 -24.60 23.65
N LYS A 171 2.77 -24.06 24.67
CA LYS A 171 3.82 -24.76 25.41
C LYS A 171 3.24 -25.52 26.59
N HIS A 172 3.52 -26.81 26.66
CA HIS A 172 3.12 -27.67 27.75
C HIS A 172 4.29 -27.90 28.70
N TYR A 173 4.07 -27.61 29.99
CA TYR A 173 5.06 -27.78 31.04
C TYR A 173 4.65 -28.92 31.96
N ARG A 174 5.64 -29.68 32.43
CA ARG A 174 5.45 -30.70 33.47
C ARG A 174 6.21 -30.29 34.72
N ALA A 175 5.60 -30.55 35.88
CA ALA A 175 6.26 -30.36 37.16
C ALA A 175 7.24 -31.51 37.41
N VAL A 176 8.51 -31.18 37.58
CA VAL A 176 9.56 -32.15 37.92
C VAL A 176 10.14 -31.81 39.27
N ARG A 177 10.31 -32.82 40.11
CA ARG A 177 10.92 -32.69 41.42
C ARG A 177 12.40 -33.01 41.32
N ASP A 178 13.25 -32.09 41.75
CA ASP A 178 14.68 -32.33 41.91
C ASP A 178 14.90 -33.35 43.05
N ILE A 179 15.63 -34.42 42.73
CA ILE A 179 15.90 -35.54 43.62
C ILE A 179 16.80 -35.11 44.80
N ARG A 180 17.66 -34.11 44.61
CA ARG A 180 18.61 -33.66 45.64
C ARG A 180 18.04 -32.58 46.55
N SER A 181 17.40 -31.56 45.97
CA SER A 181 16.87 -30.41 46.74
C SER A 181 15.40 -30.57 47.14
N GLY A 182 14.67 -31.51 46.53
CA GLY A 182 13.24 -31.68 46.71
C GLY A 182 12.36 -30.58 46.09
N GLN A 183 12.97 -29.56 45.48
CA GLN A 183 12.27 -28.44 44.86
C GLN A 183 11.55 -28.87 43.58
N VAL A 184 10.36 -28.32 43.35
CA VAL A 184 9.58 -28.56 42.14
C VAL A 184 9.79 -27.40 41.19
N TYR A 185 10.17 -27.71 39.96
CA TYR A 185 10.30 -26.72 38.89
C TYR A 185 9.54 -27.17 37.65
N GLN A 186 9.17 -26.20 36.80
CA GLN A 186 8.51 -26.48 35.53
C GLN A 186 9.56 -26.82 34.47
N GLN A 187 9.43 -27.99 33.87
CA GLN A 187 10.22 -28.39 32.70
C GLN A 187 9.32 -28.34 31.47
N LEU A 188 9.77 -27.67 30.40
CA LEU A 188 9.09 -27.73 29.11
C LEU A 188 9.03 -29.19 28.65
N SER A 189 7.83 -29.69 28.38
CA SER A 189 7.61 -31.06 27.93
C SER A 189 7.56 -31.13 26.41
N HIS A 190 6.65 -30.38 25.80
CA HIS A 190 6.47 -30.31 24.36
C HIS A 190 5.73 -29.03 23.99
N THR A 191 5.82 -28.69 22.71
CA THR A 191 5.11 -27.57 22.09
C THR A 191 4.10 -28.15 21.11
N THR A 192 2.87 -27.67 21.17
CA THR A 192 1.82 -27.94 20.17
C THR A 192 1.60 -26.68 19.37
N VAL A 193 1.52 -26.79 18.04
CA VAL A 193 1.17 -25.69 17.15
C VAL A 193 -0.26 -25.91 16.68
N GLU A 194 -1.15 -24.99 17.00
CA GLU A 194 -2.55 -25.04 16.60
C GLU A 194 -2.86 -23.95 15.56
N GLU A 195 -3.58 -24.30 14.51
CA GLU A 195 -4.09 -23.34 13.53
C GLU A 195 -5.29 -22.61 14.12
N LYS A 196 -5.10 -21.34 14.48
CA LYS A 196 -6.15 -20.50 15.06
C LYS A 196 -7.10 -19.95 14.01
N GLY A 197 -6.60 -19.64 12.82
CA GLY A 197 -7.40 -19.10 11.74
C GLY A 197 -6.67 -19.14 10.41
N LYS A 198 -7.44 -19.19 9.33
CA LYS A 198 -6.95 -19.20 7.95
C LYS A 198 -7.74 -18.19 7.13
N ILE A 199 -7.03 -17.35 6.37
CA ILE A 199 -7.57 -16.47 5.33
C ILE A 199 -6.97 -16.92 4.00
N VAL A 200 -7.81 -17.20 3.01
CA VAL A 200 -7.38 -17.46 1.64
C VAL A 200 -7.80 -16.28 0.77
N VAL A 201 -6.82 -15.72 0.06
CA VAL A 201 -7.00 -14.61 -0.86
C VAL A 201 -6.78 -15.14 -2.27
N GLU A 202 -7.83 -15.17 -3.08
CA GLU A 202 -7.73 -15.51 -4.50
C GLU A 202 -7.64 -14.24 -5.33
N PHE A 203 -6.80 -14.29 -6.36
CA PHE A 203 -6.53 -13.13 -7.20
C PHE A 203 -6.42 -13.48 -8.67
N GLU A 204 -6.73 -12.48 -9.49
CA GLU A 204 -6.51 -12.48 -10.93
C GLU A 204 -5.70 -11.23 -11.30
N GLY A 205 -4.59 -11.44 -12.01
CA GLY A 205 -3.56 -10.45 -12.21
C GLY A 205 -2.95 -10.02 -10.88
N ASP A 206 -3.21 -8.78 -10.50
CA ASP A 206 -2.76 -8.18 -9.24
C ASP A 206 -3.94 -7.81 -8.32
N VAL A 207 -5.17 -8.20 -8.65
CA VAL A 207 -6.38 -7.78 -7.94
C VAL A 207 -7.05 -8.96 -7.26
N VAL A 208 -7.44 -8.77 -5.99
CA VAL A 208 -8.19 -9.76 -5.22
C VAL A 208 -9.60 -9.91 -5.79
N THR A 209 -9.97 -11.15 -6.12
CA THR A 209 -11.27 -11.51 -6.69
C THR A 209 -12.15 -12.26 -5.70
N ALA A 210 -11.57 -13.08 -4.81
CA ALA A 210 -12.31 -13.79 -3.77
C ALA A 210 -11.53 -13.86 -2.45
N LEU A 211 -12.30 -13.98 -1.36
CA LEU A 211 -11.80 -14.13 -0.01
C LEU A 211 -12.53 -15.28 0.68
N GLU A 212 -11.78 -16.18 1.29
CA GLU A 212 -12.30 -17.24 2.15
C GLU A 212 -11.73 -17.07 3.55
N GLU A 213 -12.60 -16.94 4.55
CA GLU A 213 -12.24 -16.90 5.97
C GLU A 213 -12.76 -18.16 6.66
N SER A 214 -11.89 -18.87 7.36
CA SER A 214 -12.28 -20.05 8.14
C SER A 214 -12.88 -19.68 9.51
N GLU A 215 -13.74 -20.57 10.01
CA GLU A 215 -14.76 -20.39 11.07
C GLU A 215 -14.26 -19.82 12.42
N ASN A 216 -12.97 -19.89 12.74
CA ASN A 216 -12.41 -19.28 13.95
C ASN A 216 -11.99 -17.80 13.79
N ASN A 217 -11.94 -17.28 12.55
CA ASN A 217 -11.91 -15.85 12.31
C ASN A 217 -13.36 -15.38 12.26
N SER A 218 -13.78 -14.68 13.31
CA SER A 218 -15.12 -14.13 13.52
C SER A 218 -15.73 -13.55 12.24
N GLY A 219 -16.56 -14.36 11.56
CA GLY A 219 -17.08 -14.19 10.20
C GLY A 219 -17.29 -12.74 9.77
N GLY A 220 -16.24 -12.16 9.19
CA GLY A 220 -16.25 -10.78 8.75
C GLY A 220 -17.21 -10.62 7.58
N ARG A 221 -17.95 -9.50 7.54
CA ARG A 221 -18.63 -9.12 6.30
C ARG A 221 -17.56 -8.82 5.27
N ILE A 222 -17.48 -9.65 4.22
CA ILE A 222 -16.59 -9.42 3.08
C ILE A 222 -16.86 -8.02 2.53
N LYS A 223 -15.84 -7.16 2.56
CA LYS A 223 -15.91 -5.81 2.01
C LYS A 223 -15.48 -5.87 0.54
N ILE A 224 -16.21 -5.16 -0.31
CA ILE A 224 -15.89 -5.00 -1.72
C ILE A 224 -15.53 -3.53 -1.93
N ILE A 225 -14.34 -3.28 -2.47
CA ILE A 225 -13.89 -1.95 -2.82
C ILE A 225 -13.76 -1.82 -4.34
N THR A 226 -13.70 -0.58 -4.81
CA THR A 226 -13.42 -0.32 -6.23
C THR A 226 -12.01 -0.82 -6.59
N PRO A 227 -11.85 -1.59 -7.68
CA PRO A 227 -10.54 -2.02 -8.13
C PRO A 227 -9.63 -0.82 -8.47
N PRO A 228 -8.30 -1.02 -8.52
CA PRO A 228 -7.36 0.05 -8.84
C PRO A 228 -7.66 0.66 -10.21
N ILE A 229 -7.55 1.99 -10.30
CA ILE A 229 -7.82 2.72 -11.53
C ILE A 229 -6.62 2.55 -12.47
N VAL A 230 -6.88 2.00 -13.64
CA VAL A 230 -5.88 1.91 -14.71
C VAL A 230 -5.89 3.23 -15.47
N TRP A 231 -4.77 3.95 -15.41
CA TRP A 231 -4.59 5.20 -16.15
C TRP A 231 -4.26 4.90 -17.61
N GLY A 232 -5.14 5.30 -18.53
CA GLY A 232 -4.88 5.27 -19.97
C GLY A 232 -4.14 6.53 -20.38
N TRP A 233 -2.82 6.46 -20.43
CA TRP A 233 -1.95 7.51 -20.99
C TRP A 233 -1.67 7.28 -22.47
#